data_AF-A0A2E9JL72-F1
#
_entry.id   AF-A0A2E9JL72-F1
#
_cell.length_a   1.000
_cell.length_b   1.000
_cell.length_c   1.000
_cell.angle_alpha   90.00
_cell.angle_beta   90.00
_cell.angle_gamma   90.00
#
_symmetry.space_group_name_H-M   'P 1'
#
loop_
_entity.id
_entity.type
_entity.pdbx_description
1 polymer ?
#
loop_
_entity_poly.entity_id
_entity_poly.type
_entity_poly.pdbx_seq_one_letter_code
_entity_poly.pdbx_strand_id
1 'polypeptide(L)'
;MNKLSIIILSIFLLACDGESPSAPSRESVTADPNAVTSFNLRSGGMREQLLAEAEKRNVELWINDDGSIGHYVADDKQINDIFTYIRAVIWVNN
;
A
#
# COMPACT_ATOMS: atom_id res chain seq x y z
N MET A 1 7.89 -51.24 2.58
CA MET A 1 7.77 -51.73 3.98
C MET A 1 9.16 -51.88 4.55
N ASN A 2 9.31 -51.53 5.84
CA ASN A 2 10.52 -51.54 6.68
C ASN A 2 11.17 -50.15 6.82
N LYS A 3 11.56 -49.66 8.01
CA LYS A 3 11.44 -50.18 9.38
C LYS A 3 11.57 -48.98 10.32
N LEU A 4 10.82 -49.06 11.41
CA LEU A 4 10.86 -48.21 12.60
C LEU A 4 12.32 -47.92 13.04
N SER A 5 12.64 -46.67 13.35
CA SER A 5 13.79 -46.32 14.19
C SER A 5 13.35 -45.28 15.20
N ILE A 6 13.13 -45.77 16.42
CA ILE A 6 13.00 -44.96 17.63
C ILE A 6 14.40 -44.88 18.23
N ILE A 7 14.93 -43.67 18.40
CA ILE A 7 15.97 -43.40 19.39
C ILE A 7 15.48 -42.22 20.22
N ILE A 8 15.11 -42.53 21.45
CA ILE A 8 14.89 -41.58 22.54
C ILE A 8 16.27 -41.22 23.08
N LEU A 9 16.60 -39.93 23.21
CA LEU A 9 17.55 -39.53 24.25
C LEU A 9 17.22 -38.15 24.83
N SER A 10 17.17 -38.17 26.15
CA SER A 10 16.75 -37.19 27.13
C SER A 10 17.37 -35.79 27.08
N ILE A 11 16.51 -34.80 27.30
CA ILE A 11 16.51 -33.81 28.41
C ILE A 11 17.86 -33.24 28.84
N PHE A 12 18.05 -31.91 28.71
CA PHE A 12 18.62 -31.00 29.73
C PHE A 12 18.23 -29.57 29.32
N LEU A 13 17.22 -28.99 29.97
CA LEU A 13 17.33 -27.86 30.91
C LEU A 13 18.03 -26.63 30.33
N LEU A 14 17.30 -25.50 30.31
CA LEU A 14 17.66 -24.29 31.05
C LEU A 14 16.46 -23.34 31.04
N ALA A 15 16.01 -23.00 32.24
CA ALA A 15 15.18 -21.83 32.48
C ALA A 15 15.90 -20.61 31.92
N CYS A 16 15.27 -19.93 30.96
CA CYS A 16 15.62 -18.55 30.66
C CYS A 16 14.55 -17.70 31.35
N ASP A 17 14.77 -17.48 32.64
CA ASP A 17 14.17 -16.35 33.35
C ASP A 17 14.83 -15.11 32.77
N GLY A 18 14.23 -14.61 31.69
CA GLY A 18 14.66 -13.43 30.98
C GLY A 18 13.53 -12.45 31.06
N GLU A 19 13.61 -11.54 32.03
CA GLU A 19 12.88 -10.29 32.05
C GLU A 19 12.88 -9.73 30.63
N SER A 20 11.73 -9.86 29.95
CA SER A 20 11.61 -9.44 28.57
C SER A 20 11.68 -7.91 28.61
N PRO A 21 12.73 -7.27 28.05
CA PRO A 21 12.68 -5.82 27.89
C PRO A 21 11.44 -5.56 27.06
N SER A 22 10.50 -4.81 27.63
CA SER A 22 9.28 -4.43 26.94
C SER A 22 9.69 -3.87 25.59
N ALA A 23 9.34 -4.58 24.52
CA ALA A 23 9.59 -4.10 23.17
C ALA A 23 9.05 -2.67 23.09
N PRO A 24 9.80 -1.71 22.52
CA PRO A 24 9.29 -0.36 22.38
C PRO A 24 7.95 -0.47 21.67
N SER A 25 6.88 -0.06 22.36
CA SER A 25 5.56 0.04 21.77
C SER A 25 5.73 0.90 20.53
N ARG A 26 5.70 0.26 19.35
CA ARG A 26 5.57 0.98 18.10
C ARG A 26 4.25 1.70 18.23
N GLU A 27 4.29 2.99 18.54
CA GLU A 27 3.16 3.86 18.31
C GLU A 27 2.71 3.58 16.88
N SER A 28 1.57 2.89 16.74
CA SER A 28 0.91 2.77 15.47
C SER A 28 0.54 4.19 15.09
N VAL A 29 1.37 4.83 14.29
CA VAL A 29 1.01 6.07 13.59
C VAL A 29 -0.21 5.69 12.77
N THR A 30 -1.37 5.96 13.33
CA THR A 30 -2.63 5.74 12.65
C THR A 30 -2.63 6.82 11.59
N ALA A 31 -2.37 6.44 10.34
CA ALA A 31 -2.38 7.39 9.24
C ALA A 31 -3.73 8.11 9.27
N ASP A 32 -3.70 9.43 9.37
CA ASP A 32 -4.91 10.25 9.34
C ASP A 32 -5.66 9.94 8.05
N PRO A 33 -6.89 9.37 8.12
CA PRO A 33 -7.64 9.02 6.92
C PRO A 33 -7.97 10.25 6.06
N ASN A 34 -7.90 11.45 6.64
CA ASN A 34 -8.13 12.72 5.95
C ASN A 34 -6.82 13.42 5.57
N ALA A 35 -5.67 12.76 5.70
CA ALA A 35 -4.42 13.32 5.19
C ALA A 35 -4.54 13.53 3.68
N VAL A 36 -4.31 14.75 3.23
CA VAL A 36 -4.36 15.13 1.81
C VAL A 36 -2.97 15.41 1.28
N THR A 37 -2.76 15.11 0.00
CA THR A 37 -1.56 15.49 -0.76
C THR A 37 -1.95 15.87 -2.18
N SER A 38 -0.98 16.27 -3.00
CA SER A 38 -1.25 16.65 -4.39
C SER A 38 -0.10 16.35 -5.34
N PHE A 39 -0.41 16.25 -6.62
CA PHE A 39 0.58 16.08 -7.68
C PHE A 39 0.19 16.87 -8.93
N ASN A 40 1.19 17.14 -9.76
CA ASN A 40 1.01 17.84 -11.05
C ASN A 40 1.02 16.84 -12.20
N LEU A 41 0.08 17.00 -13.14
CA LEU A 41 0.02 16.20 -14.36
C LEU A 41 0.07 17.11 -15.59
N ARG A 42 1.17 17.02 -16.36
CA ARG A 42 1.44 17.92 -17.51
C ARG A 42 0.62 17.59 -18.75
N SER A 43 0.29 16.31 -18.96
CA SER A 43 -0.47 15.88 -20.14
C SER A 43 -1.97 16.07 -19.90
N GLY A 44 -2.59 16.98 -20.65
CA GLY A 44 -4.04 17.23 -20.59
C GLY A 44 -4.86 15.96 -20.85
N GLY A 45 -4.49 15.19 -21.89
CA GLY A 45 -5.17 13.93 -22.19
C GLY A 45 -5.01 12.87 -21.10
N MET A 46 -3.85 12.81 -20.41
CA MET A 46 -3.68 11.91 -19.27
C MET A 46 -4.49 12.38 -18.05
N ARG A 47 -4.64 13.70 -17.86
CA ARG A 47 -5.47 14.27 -16.78
C ARG A 47 -6.93 13.90 -16.97
N GLU A 48 -7.47 14.08 -18.16
CA GLU A 48 -8.86 13.72 -18.46
C GLU A 48 -9.14 12.22 -18.24
N GLN A 49 -8.24 11.36 -18.71
CA GLN A 49 -8.37 9.91 -18.50
C GLN A 49 -8.26 9.51 -17.02
N LEU A 50 -7.36 10.15 -16.27
CA LEU A 50 -7.21 9.91 -14.83
C LEU A 50 -8.49 10.26 -14.06
N LEU A 51 -9.07 11.44 -14.31
CA LEU A 51 -10.29 11.87 -13.66
C LEU A 51 -11.47 10.93 -13.99
N ALA A 52 -11.61 10.53 -15.25
CA ALA A 52 -12.65 9.60 -15.67
C ALA A 52 -12.50 8.20 -15.05
N GLU A 53 -11.27 7.69 -14.93
CA GLU A 53 -11.03 6.39 -14.30
C GLU A 53 -11.17 6.43 -12.78
N ALA A 54 -10.81 7.55 -12.14
CA ALA A 54 -11.02 7.77 -10.71
C ALA A 54 -12.51 7.79 -10.37
N GLU A 55 -13.32 8.51 -11.16
CA GLU A 55 -14.78 8.55 -11.01
C GLU A 55 -15.40 7.14 -11.09
N LYS A 56 -15.03 6.35 -12.10
CA LYS A 56 -15.52 4.96 -12.25
C LYS A 56 -15.20 4.06 -11.05
N ARG A 57 -14.10 4.35 -10.36
CA ARG A 57 -13.60 3.56 -9.22
C ARG A 57 -13.98 4.17 -7.87
N ASN A 58 -14.74 5.27 -7.86
CA ASN A 58 -15.10 6.03 -6.65
C ASN A 58 -13.86 6.49 -5.86
N VAL A 59 -12.82 6.92 -6.56
CA VAL A 59 -11.64 7.56 -5.98
C VAL A 59 -11.81 9.07 -6.11
N GLU A 60 -11.81 9.79 -4.99
CA GLU A 60 -12.01 11.23 -4.97
C GLU A 60 -10.73 11.96 -5.39
N LEU A 61 -10.85 12.76 -6.46
CA LEU A 61 -9.82 13.68 -6.93
C LEU A 61 -10.44 15.06 -7.11
N TRP A 62 -9.71 16.10 -6.76
CA TRP A 62 -10.13 17.49 -7.01
C TRP A 62 -8.99 18.28 -7.64
N ILE A 63 -9.35 19.38 -8.31
CA ILE A 63 -8.38 20.32 -8.90
C ILE A 63 -8.21 21.50 -7.96
N ASN A 64 -6.99 21.73 -7.51
CA ASN A 64 -6.63 22.88 -6.68
C ASN A 64 -6.53 24.16 -7.52
N ASP A 65 -6.51 25.31 -6.86
CA ASP A 65 -6.39 26.63 -7.52
C ASP A 65 -5.10 26.78 -8.36
N ASP A 66 -4.03 26.08 -7.97
CA ASP A 66 -2.76 26.04 -8.71
C ASP A 66 -2.76 25.05 -9.89
N GLY A 67 -3.89 24.38 -10.13
CA GLY A 67 -4.08 23.37 -11.16
C GLY A 67 -3.52 21.98 -10.79
N SER A 68 -2.93 21.79 -9.61
CA SER A 68 -2.54 20.46 -9.14
C SER A 68 -3.78 19.61 -8.86
N ILE A 69 -3.60 18.29 -8.87
CA ILE A 69 -4.65 17.32 -8.51
C ILE A 69 -4.43 16.95 -7.05
N GLY A 70 -5.41 17.28 -6.20
CA GLY A 70 -5.44 16.88 -4.80
C GLY A 70 -6.17 15.57 -4.59
N HIS A 71 -5.75 14.81 -3.57
CA HIS A 71 -6.33 13.53 -3.20
C HIS A 71 -6.03 13.17 -1.73
N TYR A 72 -6.77 12.20 -1.19
CA TYR A 72 -6.46 11.61 0.11
C TYR A 72 -5.27 10.64 0.01
N VAL A 73 -4.30 10.74 0.92
CA VAL A 73 -3.12 9.85 0.97
C VAL A 73 -3.52 8.37 1.06
N ALA A 74 -4.66 8.06 1.69
CA ALA A 74 -5.20 6.71 1.76
C ALA A 74 -5.46 6.08 0.36
N ASP A 75 -5.69 6.91 -0.66
CA ASP A 75 -6.00 6.49 -2.03
C ASP A 75 -4.76 6.39 -2.94
N ASP A 76 -3.55 6.67 -2.44
CA ASP A 76 -2.29 6.61 -3.21
C ASP A 76 -2.16 5.33 -4.04
N LYS A 77 -2.48 4.19 -3.43
CA LYS A 77 -2.41 2.89 -4.12
C LYS A 77 -3.43 2.81 -5.25
N GLN A 78 -4.67 3.24 -5.02
CA GLN A 78 -5.74 3.17 -6.02
C GLN A 78 -5.42 4.10 -7.21
N ILE A 79 -4.88 5.28 -6.92
CA ILE A 79 -4.44 6.25 -7.93
C ILE A 79 -3.29 5.67 -8.77
N ASN A 80 -2.31 5.02 -8.14
CA ASN A 80 -1.23 4.36 -8.86
C ASN A 80 -1.73 3.20 -9.75
N ASP A 81 -2.71 2.44 -9.28
CA ASP A 81 -3.34 1.37 -10.07
C ASP A 81 -4.10 1.94 -11.29
N ILE A 82 -4.74 3.11 -11.16
CA ILE A 82 -5.35 3.84 -12.28
C ILE A 82 -4.29 4.30 -13.29
N PHE A 83 -3.19 4.91 -12.82
CA PHE A 83 -2.10 5.32 -13.72
C PHE A 83 -1.52 4.14 -14.51
N THR A 84 -1.34 3.01 -13.84
CA THR A 84 -0.85 1.77 -14.46
C THR A 84 -1.82 1.29 -15.54
N TYR A 85 -3.13 1.29 -15.25
CA TYR A 85 -4.16 0.94 -16.21
C TYR A 85 -4.15 1.85 -17.44
N ILE A 86 -4.14 3.17 -17.26
CA ILE A 86 -4.13 4.15 -18.36
C ILE A 86 -2.92 3.93 -19.27
N ARG A 87 -1.73 3.72 -18.69
CA ARG A 87 -0.51 3.43 -19.46
C ARG A 87 -0.63 2.14 -20.25
N ALA A 88 -1.21 1.09 -19.68
CA ALA A 88 -1.41 -0.18 -20.37
C ALA A 88 -2.39 -0.05 -21.55
N VAL A 89 -3.49 0.70 -21.38
CA VAL A 89 -4.45 0.98 -22.45
C VAL A 89 -3.80 1.77 -23.58
N ILE A 90 -3.01 2.80 -23.25
CA ILE A 90 -2.28 3.58 -24.25
C ILE A 90 -1.28 2.71 -25.01
N TRP A 91 -0.56 1.82 -24.32
CA TRP A 91 0.38 0.90 -24.97
C TRP A 91 -0.33 0.00 -25.97
N VAL A 92 -1.43 -0.66 -25.57
CA VAL A 92 -2.13 -1.64 -26.43
C VAL A 92 -2.75 -0.97 -27.67
N ASN A 93 -3.13 0.30 -27.56
CA ASN A 93 -3.81 1.03 -28.63
C ASN A 93 -2.87 1.83 -29.56
N ASN A 94 -1.56 1.84 -29.32
CA ASN A 94 -0.54 2.45 -30.19
C ASN A 94 0.37 1.39 -30.79
#